data_AF-A0A963TKV0-F1
#
_entry.id   AF-A0A963TKV0-F1
#
_cell.length_a   1.000
_cell.length_b   1.000
_cell.length_c   1.000
_cell.angle_alpha   90.00
_cell.angle_beta   90.00
_cell.angle_gamma   90.00
#
_symmetry.space_group_name_H-M   'P 1'
#
loop_
_entity.id
_entity.type
_entity.pdbx_description
1 polymer ?
#
loop_
_entity_poly.entity_id
_entity_poly.type
_entity_poly.pdbx_seq_one_letter_code
_entity_poly.pdbx_strand_id
1 'polypeptide(L)'
;MTLALRDTSDTARNRLSGILSITTGMVMFSLTDMSIKFLSGGYALHQIIMIRSLIALTILCGVIMPMQGGWVLMRTRRPLMHLARGVCVVAANLFFFASLAAMQLAEAVAISFVSPLLITVFSVIFLRESVGPRRWAAVAVGMAGVIIMLRPGTEAFRYVALLPLAGAVAYAALNTMTRRMGGTEAAITLSFYIHLTFLVVSGLMGLSVGDGRFAGTGNASADFLLRAWIWPSPGDWLILIVIGLTSAVGSVMVSHAYRTCAIALVAPFEY
;
A
#
# COMPACT_ATOMS: atom_id res chain seq x y z
N MET A 1 19.22 32.15 13.06
CA MET A 1 20.00 30.94 12.71
C MET A 1 19.17 30.09 11.77
N THR A 2 19.17 30.53 10.52
CA THR A 2 18.39 30.06 9.37
C THR A 2 19.08 28.83 8.81
N LEU A 3 18.65 27.63 9.24
CA LEU A 3 18.98 26.41 8.53
C LEU A 3 18.14 26.36 7.26
N ALA A 4 18.68 26.98 6.21
CA ALA A 4 18.34 26.67 4.84
C ALA A 4 18.39 25.15 4.68
N LEU A 5 17.21 24.53 4.65
CA LEU A 5 17.04 23.18 4.13
C LEU A 5 17.61 23.23 2.73
N ARG A 6 18.80 22.65 2.57
CA ARG A 6 19.41 22.38 1.27
C ARG A 6 18.34 21.73 0.40
N ASP A 7 17.84 22.50 -0.55
CA ASP A 7 17.18 22.00 -1.74
C ASP A 7 18.24 21.20 -2.51
N THR A 8 18.39 19.93 -2.15
CA THR A 8 19.29 19.00 -2.83
C THR A 8 18.69 18.73 -4.19
N SER A 9 19.03 19.57 -5.17
CA SER A 9 18.97 19.34 -6.61
C SER A 9 17.99 18.23 -6.99
N ASP A 10 16.70 18.54 -6.98
CA ASP A 10 15.66 17.68 -7.52
C ASP A 10 15.81 17.69 -9.06
N THR A 11 16.85 17.00 -9.52
CA THR A 11 17.24 16.98 -10.94
C THR A 11 16.09 16.39 -11.74
N ALA A 12 15.91 16.85 -12.98
CA ALA A 12 14.88 16.31 -13.88
C ALA A 12 14.92 14.76 -13.96
N ARG A 13 16.12 14.19 -13.87
CA ARG A 13 16.33 12.73 -13.82
C ARG A 13 15.72 12.07 -12.59
N ASN A 14 15.90 12.64 -11.40
CA ASN A 14 15.32 12.10 -10.16
C ASN A 14 13.79 12.21 -10.19
N ARG A 15 13.26 13.34 -10.68
CA ARG A 15 11.81 13.55 -10.86
C ARG A 15 11.20 12.51 -11.81
N LEU A 16 11.82 12.33 -12.98
CA LEU A 16 11.35 11.33 -13.94
C LEU A 16 11.42 9.92 -13.36
N SER A 17 12.50 9.57 -12.67
CA SER A 17 12.64 8.27 -12.01
C SER A 17 11.55 8.06 -10.96
N GLY A 18 11.24 9.06 -10.14
CA GLY A 18 10.16 8.98 -9.15
C GLY A 18 8.77 8.84 -9.78
N ILE A 19 8.49 9.58 -10.86
CA ILE A 19 7.22 9.47 -11.61
C ILE A 19 7.07 8.09 -12.23
N LEU A 20 8.10 7.60 -12.94
CA LEU A 20 8.07 6.25 -13.52
C LEU A 20 7.93 5.16 -12.44
N SER A 21 8.58 5.37 -11.29
CA SER A 21 8.48 4.44 -10.16
C SER A 21 7.06 4.42 -9.58
N ILE A 22 6.43 5.57 -9.34
CA ILE A 22 5.08 5.59 -8.77
C ILE A 22 4.07 4.96 -9.74
N THR A 23 4.11 5.32 -11.03
CA THR A 23 3.21 4.75 -12.04
C THR A 23 3.40 3.24 -12.19
N THR A 24 4.65 2.75 -12.24
CA THR A 24 4.92 1.31 -12.27
C THR A 24 4.41 0.63 -11.00
N GLY A 25 4.60 1.26 -9.84
CA GLY A 25 4.09 0.79 -8.56
C GLY A 25 2.56 0.62 -8.55
N MET A 26 1.83 1.59 -9.09
CA MET A 26 0.37 1.56 -9.18
C MET A 26 -0.15 0.47 -10.13
N VAL A 27 0.53 0.25 -11.26
CA VAL A 27 0.21 -0.89 -12.15
C VAL A 27 0.39 -2.21 -11.42
N MET A 28 1.49 -2.39 -10.68
CA MET A 28 1.74 -3.60 -9.90
C MET A 28 0.70 -3.80 -8.78
N PHE A 29 0.30 -2.72 -8.09
CA PHE A 29 -0.76 -2.79 -7.07
C PHE A 29 -2.13 -3.09 -7.67
N SER A 30 -2.45 -2.55 -8.85
CA SER A 30 -3.69 -2.90 -9.56
C SER A 30 -3.76 -4.40 -9.91
N LEU A 31 -2.63 -4.98 -10.36
CA LEU A 31 -2.53 -6.43 -10.60
C LEU A 31 -2.69 -7.24 -9.30
N THR A 32 -2.10 -6.76 -8.20
CA THR A 32 -2.25 -7.35 -6.87
C THR A 32 -3.72 -7.35 -6.44
N ASP A 33 -4.40 -6.21 -6.52
CA ASP A 33 -5.77 -6.06 -6.03
C ASP A 33 -6.75 -6.90 -6.82
N MET A 34 -6.60 -6.93 -8.15
CA MET A 34 -7.37 -7.80 -9.04
C MET A 34 -7.20 -9.29 -8.67
N SER A 35 -5.95 -9.72 -8.46
CA SER A 35 -5.63 -11.11 -8.14
C SER A 35 -6.15 -11.52 -6.75
N ILE A 36 -6.06 -10.63 -5.75
CA ILE A 36 -6.61 -10.88 -4.42
C ILE A 36 -8.14 -10.91 -4.47
N LYS A 37 -8.78 -10.01 -5.23
CA LYS A 37 -10.23 -10.05 -5.41
C LYS A 37 -10.69 -11.37 -6.05
N PHE A 38 -9.96 -11.86 -7.05
CA PHE A 38 -10.24 -13.16 -7.66
C PHE A 38 -10.19 -14.31 -6.64
N LEU A 39 -9.18 -14.32 -5.76
CA LEU A 39 -9.01 -15.37 -4.73
C LEU A 39 -9.89 -15.16 -3.48
N SER A 40 -10.43 -13.96 -3.27
CA SER A 40 -11.18 -13.61 -2.04
C SER A 40 -12.44 -14.46 -1.80
N GLY A 41 -13.00 -15.02 -2.87
CA GLY A 41 -14.17 -15.91 -2.79
C GLY A 41 -13.85 -17.28 -2.19
N GLY A 42 -12.61 -17.77 -2.34
CA GLY A 42 -12.18 -19.09 -1.87
C GLY A 42 -11.32 -19.05 -0.61
N TYR A 43 -10.49 -18.02 -0.47
CA TYR A 43 -9.43 -17.98 0.52
C TYR A 43 -9.62 -16.86 1.56
N ALA A 44 -9.25 -17.10 2.82
CA ALA A 44 -9.16 -16.07 3.85
C ALA A 44 -8.12 -14.98 3.49
N LEU A 45 -8.31 -13.76 3.97
CA LEU A 45 -7.39 -12.66 3.66
C LEU A 45 -6.00 -12.91 4.26
N HIS A 46 -5.93 -13.38 5.52
CA HIS A 46 -4.66 -13.56 6.21
C HIS A 46 -3.76 -14.58 5.51
N GLN A 47 -4.32 -15.64 4.91
CA GLN A 47 -3.53 -16.61 4.15
C GLN A 47 -2.97 -16.06 2.85
N ILE A 48 -3.77 -15.28 2.11
CA ILE A 48 -3.30 -14.62 0.88
C ILE A 48 -2.17 -13.64 1.24
N ILE A 49 -2.33 -12.86 2.32
CA ILE A 49 -1.32 -11.91 2.79
C ILE A 49 -0.04 -12.62 3.28
N MET A 50 -0.16 -13.77 3.93
CA MET A 50 0.98 -14.55 4.38
C MET A 50 1.78 -15.10 3.20
N ILE A 51 1.11 -15.73 2.23
CA ILE A 51 1.78 -16.31 1.05
C ILE A 51 2.42 -15.21 0.20
N ARG A 52 1.72 -14.10 -0.08
CA ARG A 52 2.30 -13.00 -0.86
C ARG A 52 3.51 -12.37 -0.17
N SER A 53 3.48 -12.21 1.15
CA SER A 53 4.59 -11.60 1.90
C SER A 53 5.79 -12.53 1.96
N LEU A 54 5.58 -13.84 2.09
CA LEU A 54 6.65 -14.85 2.01
C LEU A 54 7.33 -14.85 0.64
N ILE A 55 6.54 -14.84 -0.44
CA ILE A 55 7.06 -14.79 -1.81
C ILE A 55 7.78 -13.44 -2.04
N ALA A 56 7.18 -12.33 -1.59
CA ALA A 56 7.79 -11.01 -1.72
C ALA A 56 9.12 -10.91 -0.97
N LEU A 57 9.21 -11.43 0.26
CA LEU A 57 10.45 -11.48 1.03
C LEU A 57 11.49 -12.36 0.34
N THR A 58 11.11 -13.51 -0.21
CA THR A 58 12.02 -14.38 -0.98
C THR A 58 12.59 -13.63 -2.18
N ILE A 59 11.77 -12.89 -2.92
CA ILE A 59 12.22 -12.08 -4.07
C ILE A 59 13.11 -10.91 -3.62
N LEU A 60 12.71 -10.21 -2.57
CA LEU A 60 13.47 -9.07 -2.04
C LEU A 60 14.84 -9.52 -1.53
N CYS A 61 14.91 -10.56 -0.71
CA CYS A 61 16.15 -11.07 -0.11
C CYS A 61 17.00 -11.88 -1.10
N GLY A 62 16.38 -12.64 -2.00
CA GLY A 62 17.08 -13.52 -2.94
C GLY A 62 17.54 -12.84 -4.23
N VAL A 63 16.84 -11.80 -4.68
CA VAL A 63 17.11 -11.17 -5.98
C VAL A 63 17.43 -9.68 -5.84
N ILE A 64 16.51 -8.89 -5.29
CA ILE A 64 16.61 -7.42 -5.37
C ILE A 64 17.69 -6.88 -4.41
N MET A 65 17.80 -7.43 -3.21
CA MET A 65 18.75 -6.97 -2.18
C MET A 65 20.21 -7.26 -2.55
N PRO A 66 20.57 -8.46 -3.02
CA PRO A 66 21.91 -8.74 -3.53
C PRO A 66 22.34 -7.79 -4.65
N MET A 67 21.40 -7.40 -5.54
CA MET A 67 21.69 -6.50 -6.67
C MET A 67 21.92 -5.03 -6.27
N GLN A 68 21.43 -4.59 -5.11
CA GLN A 68 21.45 -3.17 -4.71
C GLN A 68 22.49 -2.80 -3.63
N GLY A 69 23.13 -3.78 -3.00
CA GLY A 69 24.09 -3.51 -1.90
C GLY A 69 24.15 -4.57 -0.81
N GLY A 70 23.42 -5.68 -0.97
CA GLY A 70 23.48 -6.84 -0.08
C GLY A 70 22.77 -6.65 1.27
N TRP A 71 22.98 -7.63 2.16
CA TRP A 71 22.25 -7.81 3.42
C TRP A 71 22.44 -6.68 4.44
N VAL A 72 23.47 -5.83 4.28
CA VAL A 72 23.69 -4.64 5.13
C VAL A 72 22.48 -3.69 5.08
N LEU A 73 21.73 -3.68 3.97
CA LEU A 73 20.53 -2.86 3.79
C LEU A 73 19.39 -3.24 4.74
N MET A 74 19.41 -4.41 5.39
CA MET A 74 18.40 -4.78 6.40
C MET A 74 18.59 -4.02 7.72
N ARG A 75 19.80 -3.53 8.00
CA ARG A 75 20.12 -2.90 9.27
C ARG A 75 19.55 -1.48 9.31
N THR A 76 18.49 -1.30 10.10
CA THR A 76 17.91 0.03 10.36
C THR A 76 18.32 0.55 11.74
N ARG A 77 18.43 1.87 11.86
CA ARG A 77 18.56 2.56 13.16
C ARG A 77 17.21 3.08 13.68
N ARG A 78 16.11 2.81 12.97
CA ARG A 78 14.78 3.38 13.22
C ARG A 78 13.68 2.31 13.30
N PRO A 79 13.84 1.25 14.12
CA PRO A 79 12.90 0.13 14.16
C PRO A 79 11.47 0.56 14.55
N LEU A 80 11.33 1.54 15.46
CA LEU A 80 10.03 2.06 15.88
C LEU A 80 9.26 2.74 14.72
N MET A 81 9.96 3.42 13.81
CA MET A 81 9.29 4.02 12.65
C MET A 81 8.87 2.97 11.63
N HIS A 82 9.67 1.91 11.45
CA HIS A 82 9.28 0.77 10.62
C HIS A 82 8.09 0.03 11.21
N LEU A 83 8.02 -0.14 12.54
CA LEU A 83 6.86 -0.72 13.21
C LEU A 83 5.60 0.13 13.00
N ALA A 84 5.68 1.45 13.21
CA ALA A 84 4.55 2.34 12.96
C ALA A 84 4.12 2.33 11.48
N ARG A 85 5.06 2.29 10.52
CA ARG A 85 4.74 2.09 9.09
C ARG A 85 4.07 0.74 8.85
N GLY A 86 4.54 -0.31 9.52
CA GLY A 86 3.96 -1.65 9.51
C GLY A 86 2.50 -1.67 9.99
N VAL A 87 2.20 -0.96 11.07
CA VAL A 87 0.81 -0.83 11.57
C VAL A 87 -0.06 -0.08 10.55
N CYS A 88 0.42 1.02 10.00
CA CYS A 88 -0.30 1.79 8.97
C CYS A 88 -0.59 0.95 7.71
N VAL A 89 0.39 0.19 7.21
CA VAL A 89 0.20 -0.60 5.98
C VAL A 89 -0.72 -1.81 6.22
N VAL A 90 -0.64 -2.43 7.39
CA VAL A 90 -1.56 -3.51 7.80
C VAL A 90 -2.98 -2.97 7.92
N ALA A 91 -3.18 -1.82 8.58
CA ALA A 91 -4.49 -1.19 8.69
C ALA A 91 -5.04 -0.80 7.30
N ALA A 92 -4.20 -0.24 6.43
CA ALA A 92 -4.58 0.10 5.06
C ALA A 92 -5.08 -1.12 4.27
N ASN A 93 -4.31 -2.22 4.29
CA ASN A 93 -4.70 -3.48 3.65
C ASN A 93 -5.97 -4.05 4.27
N LEU A 94 -6.04 -4.11 5.60
CA LEU A 94 -7.17 -4.68 6.32
C LEU A 94 -8.47 -3.98 5.93
N PHE A 95 -8.52 -2.65 6.02
CA PHE A 95 -9.74 -1.91 5.70
C PHE A 95 -10.08 -1.97 4.21
N PHE A 96 -9.10 -1.85 3.32
CA PHE A 96 -9.33 -1.95 1.88
C PHE A 96 -9.89 -3.33 1.49
N PHE A 97 -9.21 -4.40 1.87
CA PHE A 97 -9.62 -5.76 1.51
C PHE A 97 -10.90 -6.22 2.23
N ALA A 98 -11.14 -5.76 3.46
CA ALA A 98 -12.43 -5.97 4.12
C ALA A 98 -13.59 -5.33 3.34
N SER A 99 -13.37 -4.15 2.74
CA SER A 99 -14.39 -3.50 1.91
C SER A 99 -14.70 -4.30 0.64
N LEU A 100 -13.69 -4.93 0.02
CA LEU A 100 -13.88 -5.71 -1.20
C LEU A 100 -14.80 -6.91 -1.05
N ALA A 101 -15.04 -7.38 0.17
CA ALA A 101 -16.00 -8.44 0.44
C ALA A 101 -17.46 -7.96 0.34
N ALA A 102 -17.70 -6.66 0.52
CA ALA A 102 -19.04 -6.08 0.61
C ALA A 102 -19.36 -5.04 -0.48
N MET A 103 -18.39 -4.64 -1.30
CA MET A 103 -18.56 -3.74 -2.45
C MET A 103 -17.71 -4.18 -3.65
N GLN A 104 -17.96 -3.56 -4.81
CA GLN A 104 -17.19 -3.88 -6.01
C GLN A 104 -15.77 -3.33 -5.92
N LEU A 105 -14.82 -3.99 -6.59
CA LEU A 105 -13.42 -3.56 -6.62
C LEU A 105 -13.29 -2.13 -7.16
N ALA A 106 -14.03 -1.80 -8.21
CA ALA A 106 -14.01 -0.46 -8.80
C ALA A 106 -14.46 0.63 -7.81
N GLU A 107 -15.49 0.36 -6.99
CA GLU A 107 -15.99 1.30 -5.98
C GLU A 107 -14.96 1.52 -4.86
N ALA A 108 -14.37 0.43 -4.34
CA ALA A 108 -13.37 0.52 -3.29
C ALA A 108 -12.10 1.26 -3.73
N VAL A 109 -11.62 0.98 -4.95
CA VAL A 109 -10.48 1.70 -5.54
C VAL A 109 -10.82 3.18 -5.75
N ALA A 110 -12.01 3.48 -6.27
CA ALA A 110 -12.44 4.85 -6.48
C ALA A 110 -12.51 5.65 -5.17
N ILE A 111 -13.06 5.09 -4.09
CA ILE A 111 -13.03 5.74 -2.77
C ILE A 111 -11.59 5.92 -2.27
N SER A 112 -10.73 4.92 -2.51
CA SER A 112 -9.33 4.95 -2.08
C SER A 112 -8.49 5.99 -2.80
N PHE A 113 -8.93 6.51 -3.96
CA PHE A 113 -8.29 7.63 -4.64
C PHE A 113 -8.38 8.97 -3.89
N VAL A 114 -9.05 9.03 -2.74
CA VAL A 114 -8.84 10.12 -1.77
C VAL A 114 -7.42 10.12 -1.19
N SER A 115 -6.69 9.01 -1.30
CA SER A 115 -5.32 8.85 -0.79
C SER A 115 -4.35 9.93 -1.29
N PRO A 116 -4.20 10.21 -2.60
CA PRO A 116 -3.38 11.32 -3.10
C PRO A 116 -3.64 12.68 -2.45
N LEU A 117 -4.91 13.02 -2.21
CA LEU A 117 -5.31 14.24 -1.54
C LEU A 117 -4.84 14.23 -0.08
N LEU A 118 -5.12 13.15 0.66
CA LEU A 118 -4.71 12.99 2.05
C LEU A 118 -3.19 13.00 2.21
N ILE A 119 -2.48 12.31 1.33
CA ILE A 119 -1.02 12.28 1.25
C ILE A 119 -0.47 13.70 1.06
N THR A 120 -1.06 14.48 0.14
CA THR A 120 -0.68 15.87 -0.10
C THR A 120 -0.93 16.74 1.14
N VAL A 121 -2.10 16.63 1.76
CA VAL A 121 -2.44 17.35 3.01
C VAL A 121 -1.48 16.99 4.14
N PHE A 122 -1.22 15.70 4.34
CA PHE A 122 -0.31 15.20 5.38
C PHE A 122 1.12 15.68 5.15
N SER A 123 1.56 15.82 3.89
CA SER A 123 2.86 16.39 3.58
C SER A 123 3.00 17.85 4.06
N VAL A 124 1.94 18.65 3.91
CA VAL A 124 1.91 20.05 4.37
C VAL A 124 1.92 20.10 5.91
N ILE A 125 1.12 19.27 6.57
CA ILE A 125 0.98 19.29 8.03
C ILE A 125 2.23 18.73 8.73
N PHE A 126 2.68 17.53 8.34
CA PHE A 126 3.71 16.79 9.06
C PHE A 126 5.13 17.03 8.55
N LEU A 127 5.30 17.26 7.24
CA LEU A 127 6.62 17.56 6.67
C LEU A 127 6.84 19.04 6.40
N ARG A 128 5.80 19.88 6.50
CA ARG A 128 5.85 21.31 6.19
C ARG A 128 6.32 21.56 4.74
N GLU A 129 5.99 20.66 3.82
CA GLU A 129 6.25 20.86 2.40
C GLU A 129 5.34 21.98 1.86
N SER A 130 5.89 22.89 1.05
CA SER A 130 5.11 23.92 0.36
C SER A 130 4.53 23.37 -0.94
N VAL A 131 3.21 23.32 -1.06
CA VAL A 131 2.52 22.82 -2.25
C VAL A 131 2.00 24.00 -3.08
N GLY A 132 2.54 24.16 -4.29
CA GLY A 132 2.13 25.22 -5.20
C GLY A 132 0.73 25.01 -5.81
N PRO A 133 0.10 26.08 -6.34
CA PRO A 133 -1.28 26.05 -6.82
C PRO A 133 -1.51 25.06 -7.97
N ARG A 134 -0.51 24.88 -8.86
CA ARG A 134 -0.60 23.90 -9.97
C ARG A 134 -0.75 22.46 -9.47
N ARG A 135 -0.12 22.10 -8.34
CA ARG A 135 -0.19 20.75 -7.76
C ARG A 135 -1.54 20.52 -7.07
N TRP A 136 -2.04 21.54 -6.36
CA TRP A 136 -3.41 21.52 -5.83
C TRP A 136 -4.45 21.35 -6.93
N ALA A 137 -4.29 22.06 -8.06
CA ALA A 137 -5.17 21.89 -9.21
C ALA A 137 -5.11 20.47 -9.79
N ALA A 138 -3.93 19.86 -9.92
CA ALA A 138 -3.81 18.47 -10.38
C ALA A 138 -4.53 17.47 -9.46
N VAL A 139 -4.37 17.62 -8.14
CA VAL A 139 -5.08 16.80 -7.14
C VAL A 139 -6.59 17.00 -7.24
N ALA A 140 -7.05 18.25 -7.40
CA ALA A 140 -8.47 18.58 -7.52
C ALA A 140 -9.08 18.02 -8.82
N VAL A 141 -8.36 18.06 -9.94
CA VAL A 141 -8.81 17.48 -11.21
C VAL A 141 -8.92 15.96 -11.11
N GLY A 142 -7.91 15.29 -10.51
CA GLY A 142 -7.99 13.86 -10.25
C GLY A 142 -9.20 13.50 -9.38
N MET A 143 -9.42 14.24 -8.30
CA MET A 143 -10.57 14.07 -7.41
C MET A 143 -11.92 14.30 -8.12
N ALA A 144 -12.00 15.29 -9.01
CA ALA A 144 -13.19 15.51 -9.83
C ALA A 144 -13.48 14.29 -10.73
N GLY A 145 -12.44 13.70 -11.34
CA GLY A 145 -12.56 12.46 -12.10
C GLY A 145 -13.12 11.30 -11.27
N VAL A 146 -12.64 11.15 -10.03
CA VAL A 146 -13.14 10.16 -9.06
C VAL A 146 -14.61 10.37 -8.74
N ILE A 147 -15.04 11.61 -8.47
CA ILE A 147 -16.44 11.93 -8.17
C ILE A 147 -17.35 11.60 -9.36
N ILE A 148 -16.92 11.92 -10.58
CA ILE A 148 -17.67 11.60 -11.81
C ILE A 148 -17.77 10.07 -11.99
N MET A 149 -16.69 9.33 -11.74
CA MET A 149 -16.67 7.87 -11.81
C MET A 149 -17.60 7.24 -10.77
N LEU A 150 -17.53 7.71 -9.51
CA LEU A 150 -18.33 7.19 -8.41
C LEU A 150 -19.84 7.41 -8.60
N ARG A 151 -20.26 8.37 -9.44
CA ARG A 151 -21.66 8.73 -9.69
C ARG A 151 -22.49 8.74 -8.40
N PRO A 152 -22.19 9.66 -7.46
CA PRO A 152 -22.85 9.71 -6.17
C PRO A 152 -24.37 9.81 -6.33
N GLY A 153 -25.12 8.90 -5.72
CA GLY A 153 -26.60 8.85 -5.83
C GLY A 153 -27.20 7.46 -5.97
N THR A 154 -26.39 6.42 -6.18
CA THR A 154 -26.80 5.01 -6.07
C THR A 154 -26.57 4.48 -4.65
N GLU A 155 -27.08 3.29 -4.31
CA GLU A 155 -26.95 2.64 -2.98
C GLU A 155 -25.51 2.44 -2.45
N ALA A 156 -24.49 2.97 -3.13
CA ALA A 156 -23.08 2.91 -2.78
C ALA A 156 -22.69 3.70 -1.51
N PHE A 157 -23.54 4.61 -1.00
CA PHE A 157 -23.35 5.24 0.32
C PHE A 157 -23.80 4.33 1.47
N ARG A 158 -23.14 3.18 1.61
CA ARG A 158 -23.24 2.33 2.80
C ARG A 158 -22.11 2.66 3.76
N TYR A 159 -22.31 2.39 5.06
CA TYR A 159 -21.25 2.45 6.08
C TYR A 159 -19.96 1.71 5.68
N VAL A 160 -20.03 0.76 4.75
CA VAL A 160 -18.90 0.05 4.16
C VAL A 160 -17.91 1.00 3.46
N ALA A 161 -18.35 2.12 2.89
CA ALA A 161 -17.48 3.13 2.26
C ALA A 161 -16.49 3.80 3.24
N LEU A 162 -16.75 3.72 4.55
CA LEU A 162 -15.82 4.18 5.58
C LEU A 162 -14.56 3.30 5.66
N LEU A 163 -14.64 2.03 5.26
CA LEU A 163 -13.50 1.12 5.26
C LEU A 163 -12.40 1.56 4.27
N PRO A 164 -12.63 1.69 2.95
CA PRO A 164 -11.59 2.13 2.03
C PRO A 164 -11.11 3.55 2.36
N LEU A 165 -11.98 4.43 2.89
CA LEU A 165 -11.58 5.75 3.38
C LEU A 165 -10.61 5.68 4.58
N ALA A 166 -10.89 4.84 5.58
CA ALA A 166 -9.98 4.60 6.70
C ALA A 166 -8.66 3.97 6.21
N GLY A 167 -8.74 3.07 5.23
CA GLY A 167 -7.56 2.51 4.56
C GLY A 167 -6.71 3.58 3.87
N ALA A 168 -7.34 4.52 3.17
CA ALA A 168 -6.69 5.65 2.52
C ALA A 168 -5.97 6.58 3.50
N VAL A 169 -6.55 6.83 4.69
CA VAL A 169 -5.89 7.59 5.77
C VAL A 169 -4.63 6.89 6.26
N ALA A 170 -4.71 5.57 6.50
CA ALA A 170 -3.58 4.78 6.95
C ALA A 170 -2.48 4.69 5.87
N TYR A 171 -2.86 4.55 4.60
CA TYR A 171 -1.96 4.58 3.46
C TYR A 171 -1.29 5.96 3.32
N ALA A 172 -2.04 7.04 3.55
CA ALA A 172 -1.49 8.38 3.52
C ALA A 172 -0.44 8.62 4.63
N ALA A 173 -0.74 8.14 5.84
CA ALA A 173 0.21 8.17 6.94
C ALA A 173 1.49 7.37 6.62
N LEU A 174 1.34 6.15 6.07
CA LEU A 174 2.46 5.32 5.63
C LEU A 174 3.38 6.06 4.65
N ASN A 175 2.83 6.65 3.57
CA ASN A 175 3.65 7.32 2.55
C ASN A 175 4.28 8.62 3.05
N THR A 176 3.58 9.34 3.91
CA THR A 176 4.13 10.51 4.62
C THR A 176 5.34 10.13 5.47
N MET A 177 5.27 9.00 6.18
CA MET A 177 6.41 8.46 6.93
C MET A 177 7.53 7.97 6.01
N THR A 178 7.20 7.33 4.89
CA THR A 178 8.17 6.91 3.86
C THR A 178 8.99 8.10 3.37
N ARG A 179 8.34 9.23 3.05
CA ARG A 179 9.02 10.48 2.67
C ARG A 179 9.97 10.96 3.77
N ARG A 180 9.50 10.97 5.03
CA ARG A 180 10.31 11.41 6.19
C ARG A 180 11.54 10.52 6.42
N MET A 181 11.46 9.24 6.09
CA MET A 181 12.56 8.27 6.21
C MET A 181 13.44 8.19 4.95
N GLY A 182 13.09 8.91 3.89
CA GLY A 182 13.72 8.80 2.59
C GLY A 182 15.23 9.12 2.58
N GLY A 183 15.67 10.05 3.41
CA GLY A 183 17.10 10.39 3.54
C GLY A 183 17.92 9.41 4.36
N THR A 184 17.27 8.47 5.08
CA THR A 184 17.96 7.56 6.03
C THR A 184 17.86 6.09 5.65
N GLU A 185 16.88 5.70 4.84
CA GLU A 185 16.57 4.30 4.57
C GLU A 185 16.51 4.03 3.06
N ALA A 186 16.94 2.83 2.66
CA ALA A 186 16.81 2.41 1.27
C ALA A 186 15.36 2.06 0.94
N ALA A 187 14.94 2.24 -0.33
CA ALA A 187 13.60 1.84 -0.78
C ALA A 187 13.33 0.36 -0.52
N ILE A 188 14.33 -0.49 -0.77
CA ILE A 188 14.24 -1.92 -0.49
C ILE A 188 14.11 -2.23 1.00
N THR A 189 14.80 -1.49 1.88
CA THR A 189 14.68 -1.62 3.34
C THR A 189 13.26 -1.26 3.78
N LEU A 190 12.73 -0.15 3.25
CA LEU A 190 11.37 0.30 3.52
C LEU A 190 10.32 -0.73 3.11
N SER A 191 10.53 -1.44 1.99
CA SER A 191 9.66 -2.54 1.53
C SER A 191 9.85 -3.83 2.32
N PHE A 192 11.09 -4.18 2.68
CA PHE A 192 11.39 -5.37 3.45
C PHE A 192 10.63 -5.38 4.79
N TYR A 193 10.70 -4.27 5.54
CA TYR A 193 9.99 -4.17 6.82
C TYR A 193 8.46 -4.17 6.68
N ILE A 194 7.91 -3.71 5.55
CA ILE A 194 6.49 -3.83 5.24
C ILE A 194 6.10 -5.30 5.11
N HIS A 195 6.81 -6.08 4.28
CA HIS A 195 6.49 -7.49 4.08
C HIS A 195 6.79 -8.34 5.31
N LEU A 196 7.82 -8.00 6.08
CA LEU A 196 8.08 -8.64 7.38
C LEU A 196 6.92 -8.40 8.36
N THR A 197 6.41 -7.17 8.43
CA THR A 197 5.25 -6.86 9.29
C THR A 197 4.02 -7.62 8.83
N PHE A 198 3.76 -7.68 7.52
CA PHE A 198 2.68 -8.49 6.97
C PHE A 198 2.83 -9.95 7.36
N LEU A 199 4.00 -10.56 7.15
CA LEU A 199 4.25 -11.96 7.47
C LEU A 199 3.95 -12.25 8.94
N VAL A 200 4.47 -11.42 9.85
CA VAL A 200 4.26 -11.58 11.30
C VAL A 200 2.79 -11.43 11.65
N VAL A 201 2.12 -10.36 11.22
CA VAL A 201 0.72 -10.11 11.57
C VAL A 201 -0.20 -11.16 10.96
N SER A 202 -0.01 -11.52 9.68
CA SER A 202 -0.81 -12.55 9.03
C SER A 202 -0.57 -13.93 9.61
N GLY A 203 0.66 -14.23 10.04
CA GLY A 203 1.00 -15.48 10.72
C GLY A 203 0.33 -15.57 12.09
N LEU A 204 0.40 -14.50 12.89
CA LEU A 204 -0.31 -14.42 14.18
C LEU A 204 -1.84 -14.52 14.00
N MET A 205 -2.38 -13.88 12.96
CA MET A 205 -3.79 -13.99 12.62
C MET A 205 -4.15 -15.41 12.20
N GLY A 206 -3.37 -16.06 11.34
CA GLY A 206 -3.58 -17.46 10.94
C GLY A 206 -3.53 -18.43 12.13
N LEU A 207 -2.61 -18.23 13.09
CA LEU A 207 -2.54 -19.06 14.30
C LEU A 207 -3.72 -18.84 15.26
N SER A 208 -4.29 -17.63 15.30
CA SER A 208 -5.34 -17.27 16.27
C SER A 208 -6.75 -17.53 15.76
N VAL A 209 -7.04 -17.20 14.49
CA VAL A 209 -8.37 -17.28 13.87
C VAL A 209 -8.41 -18.21 12.64
N GLY A 210 -7.28 -18.74 12.18
CA GLY A 210 -7.20 -19.58 10.98
C GLY A 210 -7.77 -20.99 11.13
N ASP A 211 -8.22 -21.39 12.31
CA ASP A 211 -9.00 -22.62 12.49
C ASP A 211 -10.48 -22.45 12.10
N GLY A 212 -10.91 -21.21 11.79
CA GLY A 212 -12.26 -20.91 11.34
C GLY A 212 -13.31 -20.90 12.44
N ARG A 213 -12.92 -20.92 13.73
CA ARG A 213 -13.88 -20.94 14.86
C ARG A 213 -14.79 -19.70 14.92
N PHE A 214 -14.38 -18.62 14.26
CA PHE A 214 -15.12 -17.36 14.18
C PHE A 214 -15.70 -17.11 12.77
N ALA A 215 -15.70 -18.12 11.89
CA ALA A 215 -16.32 -18.02 10.58
C ALA A 215 -17.85 -18.14 10.68
N GLY A 216 -18.58 -17.60 9.70
CA GLY A 216 -20.04 -17.70 9.64
C GLY A 216 -20.76 -16.60 10.43
N THR A 217 -20.14 -15.43 10.52
CA THR A 217 -20.69 -14.25 11.21
C THR A 217 -21.91 -13.65 10.50
N GLY A 218 -22.16 -14.04 9.24
CA GLY A 218 -23.20 -13.45 8.38
C GLY A 218 -22.78 -12.12 7.74
N ASN A 219 -21.56 -11.65 8.02
CA ASN A 219 -20.99 -10.45 7.40
C ASN A 219 -19.82 -10.85 6.49
N ALA A 220 -19.97 -10.61 5.19
CA ALA A 220 -18.98 -10.98 4.18
C ALA A 220 -17.56 -10.45 4.49
N SER A 221 -17.44 -9.23 5.02
CA SER A 221 -16.15 -8.63 5.40
C SER A 221 -15.50 -9.38 6.56
N ALA A 222 -16.27 -9.71 7.60
CA ALA A 222 -15.74 -10.45 8.74
C ALA A 222 -15.42 -11.90 8.36
N ASP A 223 -16.25 -12.53 7.55
CA ASP A 223 -16.02 -13.89 7.07
C ASP A 223 -14.79 -13.97 6.16
N PHE A 224 -14.51 -12.97 5.33
CA PHE A 224 -13.26 -12.93 4.54
C PHE A 224 -12.00 -12.86 5.42
N LEU A 225 -12.08 -12.19 6.58
CA LEU A 225 -10.98 -12.07 7.52
C LEU A 225 -10.78 -13.33 8.38
N LEU A 226 -11.88 -13.91 8.85
CA LEU A 226 -11.92 -14.95 9.89
C LEU A 226 -12.10 -16.37 9.34
N ARG A 227 -12.20 -16.53 8.02
CA ARG A 227 -12.31 -17.84 7.37
C ARG A 227 -11.13 -18.74 7.71
N ALA A 228 -11.39 -20.04 7.80
CA ALA A 228 -10.35 -21.03 8.02
C ALA A 228 -9.26 -20.99 6.94
N TRP A 229 -8.03 -21.32 7.34
CA TRP A 229 -6.93 -21.57 6.44
C TRP A 229 -7.24 -22.80 5.58
N ILE A 230 -7.12 -22.67 4.27
CA ILE A 230 -7.29 -23.76 3.32
C ILE A 230 -6.08 -23.76 2.39
N TRP A 231 -5.45 -24.92 2.27
CA TRP A 231 -4.29 -25.07 1.38
C TRP A 231 -4.68 -24.75 -0.06
N PRO A 232 -3.93 -23.85 -0.74
CA PRO A 232 -4.26 -23.46 -2.11
C PRO A 232 -4.25 -24.64 -3.07
N SER A 233 -5.27 -24.67 -3.94
CA SER A 233 -5.33 -25.57 -5.07
C SER A 233 -4.11 -25.36 -5.99
N PRO A 234 -3.56 -26.43 -6.61
CA PRO A 234 -2.45 -26.33 -7.57
C PRO A 234 -2.62 -25.22 -8.62
N GLY A 235 -3.85 -24.99 -9.11
CA GLY A 235 -4.14 -23.98 -10.12
C GLY A 235 -3.98 -22.53 -9.64
N ASP A 236 -4.11 -22.27 -8.34
CA ASP A 236 -4.09 -20.91 -7.79
C ASP A 236 -2.67 -20.43 -7.44
N TRP A 237 -1.69 -21.33 -7.43
CA TRP A 237 -0.30 -21.00 -7.11
C TRP A 237 0.31 -20.01 -8.08
N LEU A 238 -0.04 -20.06 -9.38
CA LEU A 238 0.45 -19.09 -10.35
C LEU A 238 -0.02 -17.67 -9.98
N ILE A 239 -1.29 -17.53 -9.59
CA ILE A 239 -1.87 -16.26 -9.16
C ILE A 239 -1.20 -15.78 -7.86
N LEU A 240 -0.98 -16.67 -6.89
CA LEU A 240 -0.29 -16.36 -5.64
C LEU A 240 1.16 -15.88 -5.86
N ILE A 241 1.88 -16.49 -6.81
CA ILE A 241 3.23 -16.06 -7.21
C ILE A 241 3.17 -14.67 -7.83
N VAL A 242 2.21 -14.40 -8.72
CA VAL A 242 2.01 -13.08 -9.32
C VAL A 242 1.71 -12.03 -8.25
N ILE A 243 0.86 -12.33 -7.26
CA ILE A 243 0.57 -11.42 -6.14
C ILE A 243 1.86 -11.10 -5.38
N GLY A 244 2.67 -12.11 -5.04
CA GLY A 244 3.94 -11.92 -4.32
C GLY A 244 4.95 -11.08 -5.12
N LEU A 245 5.12 -11.39 -6.41
CA LEU A 245 6.03 -10.68 -7.32
C LEU A 245 5.63 -9.21 -7.50
N THR A 246 4.37 -8.96 -7.86
CA THR A 246 3.84 -7.61 -8.06
C THR A 246 3.87 -6.81 -6.75
N SER A 247 3.60 -7.44 -5.61
CA SER A 247 3.73 -6.81 -4.29
C SER A 247 5.18 -6.42 -3.96
N ALA A 248 6.15 -7.28 -4.26
CA ALA A 248 7.57 -7.01 -4.05
C ALA A 248 8.03 -5.81 -4.88
N VAL A 249 7.82 -5.88 -6.20
CA VAL A 249 8.22 -4.82 -7.14
C VAL A 249 7.47 -3.52 -6.83
N GLY A 250 6.14 -3.59 -6.70
CA GLY A 250 5.30 -2.42 -6.44
C GLY A 250 5.71 -1.68 -5.17
N SER A 251 5.89 -2.40 -4.06
CA SER A 251 6.30 -1.77 -2.79
C SER A 251 7.65 -1.06 -2.89
N VAL A 252 8.64 -1.63 -3.59
CA VAL A 252 9.95 -1.00 -3.80
C VAL A 252 9.83 0.24 -4.68
N MET A 253 9.05 0.18 -5.76
CA MET A 253 8.86 1.31 -6.67
C MET A 253 8.12 2.48 -6.00
N VAL A 254 7.04 2.20 -5.26
CA VAL A 254 6.32 3.23 -4.49
C VAL A 254 7.22 3.82 -3.40
N SER A 255 7.94 2.98 -2.66
CA SER A 255 8.90 3.45 -1.64
C SER A 255 10.01 4.29 -2.26
N HIS A 256 10.47 3.94 -3.46
CA HIS A 256 11.46 4.70 -4.21
C HIS A 256 10.94 6.09 -4.59
N ALA A 257 9.74 6.17 -5.15
CA ALA A 257 9.11 7.42 -5.56
C ALA A 257 8.94 8.39 -4.38
N TYR A 258 8.30 7.95 -3.30
CA TYR A 258 8.04 8.78 -2.13
C TYR A 258 9.29 9.17 -1.37
N ARG A 259 10.33 8.34 -1.40
CA ARG A 259 11.63 8.71 -0.83
C ARG A 259 12.31 9.81 -1.62
N THR A 260 12.31 9.71 -2.95
CA THR A 260 13.19 10.51 -3.82
C THR A 260 12.56 11.82 -4.27
N CYS A 261 11.23 11.86 -4.42
CA CYS A 261 10.51 13.03 -4.91
C CYS A 261 9.61 13.66 -3.85
N ALA A 262 9.34 14.97 -4.00
CA ALA A 262 8.34 15.66 -3.19
C ALA A 262 6.98 14.97 -3.34
N ILE A 263 6.25 14.83 -2.24
CA ILE A 263 4.97 14.10 -2.21
C ILE A 263 4.00 14.66 -3.24
N ALA A 264 3.86 15.99 -3.25
CA ALA A 264 2.93 16.68 -4.13
C ALA A 264 3.30 16.61 -5.62
N LEU A 265 4.48 16.08 -5.97
CA LEU A 265 4.84 15.77 -7.36
C LEU A 265 4.30 14.40 -7.78
N VAL A 266 4.43 13.38 -6.92
CA VAL A 266 4.14 11.98 -7.27
C VAL A 266 2.70 11.58 -6.98
N ALA A 267 2.07 12.15 -5.95
CA ALA A 267 0.72 11.78 -5.54
C ALA A 267 -0.34 11.85 -6.66
N PRO A 268 -0.35 12.86 -7.57
CA PRO A 268 -1.31 12.89 -8.67
C PRO A 268 -1.18 11.75 -9.68
N PHE A 269 -0.02 11.08 -9.75
CA PHE A 269 0.19 9.95 -10.66
C PHE A 269 -0.33 8.62 -10.07
N GLU A 270 -0.96 8.65 -8.89
CA GLU A 270 -1.66 7.49 -8.36
C GLU A 270 -3.10 7.35 -8.82
N TYR A 271 -3.70 8.42 -9.39
CA TYR A 271 -5.00 8.34 -10.07
C TYR A 271 -4.87 7.57 -11.38
#